data_AF-A0AAQ2JID0-F1
#
_entry.id   AF-A0AAQ2JID0-F1
#
_cell.length_a   1.000
_cell.length_b   1.000
_cell.length_c   1.000
_cell.angle_alpha   90.00
_cell.angle_beta   90.00
_cell.angle_gamma   90.00
#
_symmetry.space_group_name_H-M   'P 1'
#
loop_
_entity.id
_entity.type
_entity.pdbx_description
1 polymer ?
#
loop_
_entity_poly.entity_id
_entity_poly.type
_entity_poly.pdbx_seq_one_letter_code
_entity_poly.pdbx_strand_id
1 'polypeptide(L)'
;MRKSTAVLASALVLCSSPAFAGDNNVLKIIQTSPPGALEGNVLSSDQSRATGSLVAGPTQQMIDNALGGTLAVGDLYRMDQATAPSALQTGQGNTATLTIEGDGGQLFLLQDNSAGGTLGNSAQLSAFGADSLGAVLQLGDGNDASLTVGGGATGLIVQNGSGNANSLTVGSGGSGEIVQNGNGNTFSTSVAANTAVTITQNGNNLSPVGVTGMQVFSTAPGTVSITQTGF
;
A
#
# COMPACT_ATOMS: atom_id res chain seq x y z
N MET A 1 72.83 13.17 8.24
CA MET A 1 71.75 14.11 7.87
C MET A 1 70.72 13.35 7.03
N ARG A 2 69.45 13.46 7.45
CA ARG A 2 68.17 13.09 6.78
C ARG A 2 67.98 11.63 6.31
N LYS A 3 67.28 10.85 7.15
CA LYS A 3 66.57 9.62 6.79
C LYS A 3 65.34 10.01 5.96
N SER A 4 65.18 9.43 4.77
CA SER A 4 64.01 9.63 3.93
C SER A 4 63.01 8.50 4.22
N THR A 5 61.92 8.83 4.90
CA THR A 5 60.83 7.89 5.20
C THR A 5 59.88 7.87 4.01
N ALA A 6 59.87 6.79 3.24
CA ALA A 6 58.91 6.60 2.17
C ALA A 6 57.54 6.27 2.77
N VAL A 7 56.56 7.16 2.56
CA VAL A 7 55.15 6.92 2.90
C VAL A 7 54.56 6.08 1.78
N LEU A 8 54.26 4.81 2.08
CA LEU A 8 53.54 3.91 1.19
C LEU A 8 52.05 4.26 1.29
N ALA A 9 51.50 4.92 0.27
CA ALA A 9 50.08 5.21 0.17
C ALA A 9 49.35 3.92 -0.25
N SER A 10 48.67 3.27 0.69
CA SER A 10 47.75 2.17 0.41
C SER A 10 46.53 2.71 -0.34
N ALA A 11 46.42 2.42 -1.63
CA ALA A 11 45.23 2.70 -2.42
C ALA A 11 44.10 1.75 -1.99
N LEU A 12 43.11 2.30 -1.28
CA LEU A 12 41.88 1.59 -0.92
C LEU A 12 41.00 1.50 -2.17
N VAL A 13 41.05 0.37 -2.88
CA VAL A 13 40.12 0.09 -3.99
C VAL A 13 38.78 -0.29 -3.38
N LEU A 14 37.88 0.69 -3.29
CA LEU A 14 36.46 0.46 -2.99
C LEU A 14 35.83 -0.15 -4.24
N CYS A 15 35.68 -1.47 -4.27
CA CYS A 15 34.86 -2.15 -5.25
C CYS A 15 33.39 -1.74 -5.01
N SER A 16 32.90 -0.76 -5.77
CA SER A 16 31.47 -0.48 -5.87
C SER A 16 30.82 -1.61 -6.67
N SER A 17 30.21 -2.58 -5.98
CA SER A 17 29.34 -3.55 -6.63
C SER A 17 28.23 -2.81 -7.39
N PRO A 18 27.86 -3.22 -8.61
CA PRO A 18 26.69 -2.65 -9.26
C PRO A 18 25.46 -2.91 -8.38
N ALA A 19 24.66 -1.88 -8.13
CA ALA A 19 23.32 -2.05 -7.60
C ALA A 19 22.48 -2.68 -8.71
N PHE A 20 22.15 -3.97 -8.57
CA PHE A 20 21.18 -4.62 -9.45
C PHE A 20 19.80 -4.10 -9.07
N ALA A 21 19.22 -3.23 -9.91
CA ALA A 21 17.77 -3.14 -9.99
C ALA A 21 17.29 -4.48 -10.56
N GLY A 22 16.42 -5.21 -9.86
CA GLY A 22 16.03 -6.54 -10.32
C GLY A 22 15.26 -6.51 -11.65
N ASP A 23 15.21 -7.66 -12.32
CA ASP A 23 14.72 -7.78 -13.68
C ASP A 23 13.19 -7.80 -13.76
N ASN A 24 12.62 -7.31 -14.87
CA ASN A 24 11.19 -7.43 -15.21
C ASN A 24 10.20 -6.81 -14.20
N ASN A 25 10.60 -5.71 -13.56
CA ASN A 25 9.67 -4.89 -12.77
C ASN A 25 8.84 -3.99 -13.69
N VAL A 26 7.54 -3.87 -13.39
CA VAL A 26 6.61 -3.04 -14.16
C VAL A 26 5.88 -2.08 -13.24
N LEU A 27 5.81 -0.81 -13.66
CA LEU A 27 4.96 0.23 -13.10
C LEU A 27 4.03 0.74 -14.21
N LYS A 28 2.72 0.64 -14.01
CA LYS A 28 1.71 1.26 -14.87
C LYS A 28 0.96 2.31 -14.07
N ILE A 29 0.91 3.54 -14.56
CA ILE A 29 0.27 4.65 -13.85
C ILE A 29 -0.44 5.61 -14.80
N ILE A 30 -1.59 6.10 -14.36
CA ILE A 30 -2.30 7.24 -14.93
C ILE A 30 -2.49 8.26 -13.80
N GLN A 31 -2.05 9.49 -14.05
CA GLN A 31 -2.32 10.64 -13.19
C GLN A 31 -3.17 11.63 -13.98
N THR A 32 -4.33 11.99 -13.44
CA THR A 32 -5.26 12.94 -14.06
C THR A 32 -5.64 14.01 -13.05
N SER A 33 -5.41 15.28 -13.39
CA SER A 33 -5.87 16.41 -12.59
C SER A 33 -6.90 17.25 -13.36
N PRO A 34 -7.94 17.75 -12.69
CA PRO A 34 -8.96 18.57 -13.34
C PRO A 34 -8.36 19.92 -13.81
N PRO A 35 -8.94 20.57 -14.84
CA PRO A 35 -8.55 21.92 -15.22
C PRO A 35 -8.66 22.88 -14.04
N GLY A 36 -7.60 23.64 -13.77
CA GLY A 36 -7.54 24.57 -12.65
C GLY A 36 -7.12 23.95 -11.31
N ALA A 37 -6.69 22.69 -11.29
CA ALA A 37 -6.07 22.08 -10.11
C ALA A 37 -4.88 22.92 -9.61
N LEU A 38 -4.83 23.12 -8.28
CA LEU A 38 -3.78 23.91 -7.64
C LEU A 38 -2.53 23.08 -7.32
N GLU A 39 -2.68 21.76 -7.24
CA GLU A 39 -1.63 20.80 -6.88
C GLU A 39 -1.64 19.61 -7.84
N GLY A 40 -0.46 19.15 -8.24
CA GLY A 40 -0.29 17.93 -9.03
C GLY A 40 -0.31 16.69 -8.15
N ASN A 41 -0.52 15.53 -8.77
CA ASN A 41 -0.38 14.23 -8.10
C ASN A 41 1.10 13.81 -8.07
N VAL A 42 1.51 13.10 -7.02
CA VAL A 42 2.88 12.60 -6.84
C VAL A 42 2.84 11.10 -6.55
N LEU A 43 3.70 10.34 -7.23
CA LEU A 43 3.94 8.94 -6.93
C LEU A 43 5.45 8.67 -6.93
N SER A 44 5.93 8.05 -5.86
CA SER A 44 7.28 7.50 -5.76
C SER A 44 7.18 5.98 -5.75
N SER A 45 8.05 5.30 -6.50
CA SER A 45 8.12 3.84 -6.51
C SER A 45 9.57 3.38 -6.43
N ASP A 46 9.87 2.54 -5.43
CA ASP A 46 11.14 1.84 -5.30
C ASP A 46 10.91 0.33 -5.51
N GLN A 47 11.44 -0.17 -6.63
CA GLN A 47 11.48 -1.59 -6.98
C GLN A 47 12.94 -2.05 -7.18
N SER A 48 13.91 -1.30 -6.66
CA SER A 48 15.34 -1.56 -6.86
C SER A 48 15.79 -2.90 -6.29
N ARG A 49 15.02 -3.46 -5.34
CA ARG A 49 15.29 -4.77 -4.70
C ARG A 49 14.23 -5.81 -5.02
N ALA A 50 13.45 -5.60 -6.08
CA ALA A 50 12.43 -6.54 -6.55
C ALA A 50 12.79 -7.14 -7.90
N THR A 51 12.25 -8.33 -8.18
CA THR A 51 12.30 -8.97 -9.51
C THR A 51 10.89 -9.37 -9.91
N GLY A 52 10.48 -9.15 -11.16
CA GLY A 52 9.16 -9.57 -11.65
C GLY A 52 7.99 -8.89 -10.96
N SER A 53 8.22 -7.74 -10.30
CA SER A 53 7.18 -7.05 -9.53
C SER A 53 6.24 -6.22 -10.40
N LEU A 54 5.05 -5.91 -9.87
CA LEU A 54 4.04 -5.12 -10.55
C LEU A 54 3.45 -4.04 -9.63
N VAL A 55 3.49 -2.81 -10.09
CA VAL A 55 2.62 -1.74 -9.59
C VAL A 55 1.57 -1.45 -10.66
N ALA A 56 0.30 -1.59 -10.27
CA ALA A 56 -0.84 -1.50 -11.18
C ALA A 56 -2.07 -0.91 -10.48
N GLY A 57 -3.18 -0.83 -11.21
CA GLY A 57 -4.47 -0.43 -10.68
C GLY A 57 -5.38 -1.62 -10.43
N PRO A 58 -6.43 -1.45 -9.60
CA PRO A 58 -7.49 -2.44 -9.50
C PRO A 58 -8.25 -2.59 -10.82
N THR A 59 -8.87 -3.75 -11.03
CA THR A 59 -9.81 -3.93 -12.16
C THR A 59 -11.08 -3.12 -11.96
N GLN A 60 -11.83 -2.87 -13.03
CA GLN A 60 -13.12 -2.18 -12.94
C GLN A 60 -14.07 -2.88 -11.95
N GLN A 61 -14.13 -4.21 -11.95
CA GLN A 61 -14.94 -4.98 -11.02
C GLN A 61 -14.53 -4.73 -9.55
N MET A 62 -13.23 -4.62 -9.26
CA MET A 62 -12.76 -4.29 -7.92
C MET A 62 -13.15 -2.87 -7.51
N ILE A 63 -13.10 -1.91 -8.45
CA ILE A 63 -13.54 -0.52 -8.21
C ILE A 63 -15.05 -0.48 -7.92
N ASP A 64 -15.86 -1.17 -8.72
CA ASP A 64 -17.31 -1.23 -8.55
C ASP A 64 -17.67 -1.86 -7.19
N ASN A 65 -16.99 -2.95 -6.80
CA ASN A 65 -17.15 -3.57 -5.49
C ASN A 65 -16.71 -2.64 -4.35
N ALA A 66 -15.63 -1.86 -4.53
CA ALA A 66 -15.16 -0.91 -3.50
C ALA A 66 -16.18 0.22 -3.28
N LEU A 67 -16.71 0.79 -4.37
CA LEU A 67 -17.79 1.79 -4.33
C LEU A 67 -19.07 1.22 -3.71
N GLY A 68 -19.36 -0.05 -3.96
CA GLY A 68 -20.48 -0.78 -3.36
C GLY A 68 -20.26 -1.20 -1.90
N GLY A 69 -19.05 -1.01 -1.35
CA GLY A 69 -18.70 -1.46 -0.01
C GLY A 69 -18.65 -2.98 0.15
N THR A 70 -18.45 -3.72 -0.94
CA THR A 70 -18.44 -5.20 -0.99
C THR A 70 -17.10 -5.80 -1.37
N LEU A 71 -16.10 -4.98 -1.74
CA LEU A 71 -14.76 -5.48 -2.07
C LEU A 71 -14.12 -6.10 -0.83
N ALA A 72 -13.70 -7.36 -0.94
CA ALA A 72 -13.00 -8.09 0.10
C ALA A 72 -11.58 -8.47 -0.34
N VAL A 73 -10.71 -8.80 0.62
CA VAL A 73 -9.33 -9.23 0.33
C VAL A 73 -9.27 -10.50 -0.52
N GLY A 74 -10.30 -11.35 -0.43
CA GLY A 74 -10.44 -12.56 -1.25
C GLY A 74 -10.74 -12.28 -2.73
N ASP A 75 -11.17 -11.06 -3.07
CA ASP A 75 -11.35 -10.64 -4.47
C ASP A 75 -10.02 -10.24 -5.13
N LEU A 76 -8.97 -10.03 -4.34
CA LEU A 76 -7.65 -9.72 -4.87
C LEU A 76 -7.00 -10.95 -5.50
N TYR A 77 -6.45 -10.76 -6.69
CA TYR A 77 -5.69 -11.77 -7.39
C TYR A 77 -4.49 -11.15 -8.09
N ARG A 78 -3.47 -11.98 -8.34
CA ARG A 78 -2.25 -11.58 -9.04
C ARG A 78 -2.55 -11.39 -10.52
N MET A 79 -2.15 -10.26 -11.07
CA MET A 79 -2.38 -9.90 -12.46
C MET A 79 -1.18 -10.23 -13.33
N ASP A 80 -1.45 -10.51 -14.60
CA ASP A 80 -0.44 -10.54 -15.65
C ASP A 80 0.02 -9.11 -15.94
N GLN A 81 1.34 -8.89 -15.95
CA GLN A 81 1.94 -7.59 -16.24
C GLN A 81 1.52 -7.03 -17.59
N ALA A 82 1.18 -7.85 -18.59
CA ALA A 82 0.75 -7.39 -19.90
C ALA A 82 -0.66 -6.77 -19.87
N THR A 83 -1.58 -7.35 -19.09
CA THR A 83 -3.00 -7.00 -19.10
C THR A 83 -3.44 -6.18 -17.89
N ALA A 84 -2.61 -6.08 -16.86
CA ALA A 84 -2.93 -5.31 -15.65
C ALA A 84 -3.32 -3.86 -15.97
N PRO A 85 -4.40 -3.31 -15.35
CA PRO A 85 -4.74 -1.90 -15.42
C PRO A 85 -3.65 -1.00 -14.86
N SER A 86 -3.70 0.29 -15.20
CA SER A 86 -2.78 1.27 -14.62
C SER A 86 -3.23 1.68 -13.22
N ALA A 87 -2.29 1.87 -12.30
CA ALA A 87 -2.54 2.55 -11.04
C ALA A 87 -3.12 3.93 -11.33
N LEU A 88 -4.06 4.38 -10.51
CA LEU A 88 -4.80 5.61 -10.80
C LEU A 88 -4.66 6.63 -9.67
N GLN A 89 -4.28 7.85 -10.04
CA GLN A 89 -4.41 9.04 -9.20
C GLN A 89 -5.24 10.07 -9.96
N THR A 90 -6.52 10.19 -9.62
CA THR A 90 -7.47 11.11 -10.25
C THR A 90 -7.88 12.18 -9.26
N GLY A 91 -7.88 13.43 -9.73
CA GLY A 91 -8.11 14.62 -8.91
C GLY A 91 -6.79 15.35 -8.63
N GLN A 92 -6.67 16.00 -7.48
CA GLN A 92 -5.53 16.87 -7.18
C GLN A 92 -4.87 16.55 -5.84
N GLY A 93 -3.56 16.80 -5.75
CA GLY A 93 -2.79 16.65 -4.51
C GLY A 93 -2.63 15.20 -4.01
N ASN A 94 -2.98 14.18 -4.80
CA ASN A 94 -2.82 12.80 -4.38
C ASN A 94 -1.34 12.44 -4.28
N THR A 95 -0.95 11.75 -3.22
CA THR A 95 0.43 11.33 -2.95
C THR A 95 0.50 9.84 -2.66
N ALA A 96 1.48 9.16 -3.24
CA ALA A 96 1.73 7.75 -2.97
C ALA A 96 3.23 7.43 -2.92
N THR A 97 3.61 6.57 -1.98
CA THR A 97 4.95 5.94 -1.94
C THR A 97 4.80 4.44 -1.95
N LEU A 98 5.45 3.79 -2.90
CA LEU A 98 5.34 2.36 -3.15
C LEU A 98 6.72 1.72 -3.05
N THR A 99 6.87 0.69 -2.22
CA THR A 99 8.11 -0.07 -2.10
C THR A 99 7.83 -1.54 -2.33
N ILE A 100 8.60 -2.18 -3.20
CA ILE A 100 8.58 -3.64 -3.37
C ILE A 100 10.00 -4.15 -3.20
N GLU A 101 10.18 -5.10 -2.28
CA GLU A 101 11.41 -5.89 -2.14
C GLU A 101 11.07 -7.39 -2.23
N GLY A 102 11.84 -8.15 -3.03
CA GLY A 102 11.59 -9.57 -3.27
C GLY A 102 10.93 -9.87 -4.61
N ASP A 103 10.64 -11.16 -4.84
CA ASP A 103 10.25 -11.65 -6.16
C ASP A 103 8.72 -11.66 -6.33
N GLY A 104 8.25 -11.11 -7.44
CA GLY A 104 6.85 -11.18 -7.86
C GLY A 104 5.88 -10.35 -7.01
N GLY A 105 6.33 -9.47 -6.12
CA GLY A 105 5.41 -8.62 -5.35
C GLY A 105 4.48 -7.79 -6.24
N GLN A 106 3.20 -7.65 -5.87
CA GLN A 106 2.24 -6.81 -6.58
C GLN A 106 1.54 -5.83 -5.65
N LEU A 107 1.47 -4.56 -6.06
CA LEU A 107 0.76 -3.50 -5.36
C LEU A 107 -0.27 -2.85 -6.29
N PHE A 108 -1.51 -2.76 -5.82
CA PHE A 108 -2.60 -2.08 -6.52
C PHE A 108 -2.95 -0.77 -5.83
N LEU A 109 -3.05 0.30 -6.62
CA LEU A 109 -3.35 1.64 -6.11
C LEU A 109 -4.47 2.30 -6.91
N LEU A 110 -5.44 2.82 -6.17
CA LEU A 110 -6.43 3.78 -6.64
C LEU A 110 -6.54 4.92 -5.63
N GLN A 111 -6.34 6.15 -6.08
CA GLN A 111 -6.65 7.36 -5.35
C GLN A 111 -7.55 8.22 -6.23
N ASP A 112 -8.78 8.43 -5.79
CA ASP A 112 -9.76 9.24 -6.51
C ASP A 112 -10.44 10.22 -5.55
N ASN A 113 -10.01 11.49 -5.64
CA ASN A 113 -10.64 12.63 -4.98
C ASN A 113 -11.31 13.58 -5.98
N SER A 114 -11.61 13.10 -7.21
CA SER A 114 -12.19 13.93 -8.27
C SER A 114 -13.63 14.35 -8.00
N ALA A 115 -14.35 13.59 -7.17
CA ALA A 115 -15.74 13.87 -6.80
C ALA A 115 -15.90 14.75 -5.55
N GLY A 116 -14.86 14.90 -4.71
CA GLY A 116 -15.05 15.26 -3.31
C GLY A 116 -14.41 16.56 -2.80
N GLY A 117 -13.33 17.10 -3.41
CA GLY A 117 -12.74 18.33 -2.88
C GLY A 117 -11.28 18.58 -3.25
N THR A 118 -10.67 19.58 -2.60
CA THR A 118 -9.30 20.04 -2.89
C THR A 118 -8.21 19.26 -2.15
N LEU A 119 -8.56 18.41 -1.18
CA LEU A 119 -7.60 17.66 -0.36
C LEU A 119 -7.25 16.33 -1.01
N GLY A 120 -5.97 16.13 -1.30
CA GLY A 120 -5.42 14.90 -1.86
C GLY A 120 -5.46 13.71 -0.90
N ASN A 121 -5.52 12.51 -1.46
CA ASN A 121 -5.30 11.28 -0.69
C ASN A 121 -3.81 10.98 -0.52
N SER A 122 -3.43 10.28 0.54
CA SER A 122 -2.08 9.85 0.89
C SER A 122 -2.04 8.33 1.04
N ALA A 123 -1.06 7.68 0.40
CA ALA A 123 -0.87 6.24 0.52
C ALA A 123 0.61 5.85 0.65
N GLN A 124 0.90 4.94 1.57
CA GLN A 124 2.18 4.24 1.65
C GLN A 124 1.93 2.75 1.52
N LEU A 125 2.46 2.09 0.50
CA LEU A 125 2.32 0.66 0.29
C LEU A 125 3.70 0.02 0.23
N SER A 126 3.91 -1.00 1.04
CA SER A 126 5.15 -1.77 1.08
C SER A 126 4.86 -3.26 0.96
N ALA A 127 5.56 -3.92 0.06
CA ALA A 127 5.48 -5.34 -0.21
C ALA A 127 6.85 -5.97 -0.01
N PHE A 128 6.99 -6.84 1.00
CA PHE A 128 8.27 -7.41 1.40
C PHE A 128 8.24 -8.94 1.33
N GLY A 129 9.08 -9.51 0.48
CA GLY A 129 9.21 -10.95 0.29
C GLY A 129 8.52 -11.45 -0.98
N ALA A 130 8.66 -12.74 -1.25
CA ALA A 130 8.12 -13.34 -2.46
C ALA A 130 6.58 -13.32 -2.46
N ASP A 131 6.00 -13.08 -3.64
CA ASP A 131 4.56 -13.23 -3.92
C ASP A 131 3.60 -12.43 -3.03
N SER A 132 4.06 -11.38 -2.36
CA SER A 132 3.20 -10.48 -1.59
C SER A 132 2.21 -9.73 -2.49
N LEU A 133 0.97 -9.56 -2.03
CA LEU A 133 -0.10 -8.86 -2.76
C LEU A 133 -0.75 -7.80 -1.87
N GLY A 134 -0.72 -6.54 -2.28
CA GLY A 134 -1.31 -5.43 -1.53
C GLY A 134 -2.21 -4.56 -2.39
N ALA A 135 -3.29 -4.04 -1.83
CA ALA A 135 -4.12 -3.04 -2.50
C ALA A 135 -4.58 -1.93 -1.55
N VAL A 136 -4.52 -0.69 -2.02
CA VAL A 136 -5.10 0.48 -1.36
C VAL A 136 -6.01 1.19 -2.35
N LEU A 137 -7.28 1.30 -2.00
CA LEU A 137 -8.30 2.01 -2.77
C LEU A 137 -8.89 3.12 -1.89
N GLN A 138 -8.64 4.37 -2.28
CA GLN A 138 -9.09 5.58 -1.59
C GLN A 138 -10.05 6.35 -2.48
N LEU A 139 -11.33 6.35 -2.09
CA LEU A 139 -12.45 6.94 -2.80
C LEU A 139 -13.02 8.07 -1.93
N GLY A 140 -12.83 9.31 -2.35
CA GLY A 140 -13.11 10.52 -1.56
C GLY A 140 -11.84 11.31 -1.24
N ASP A 141 -11.87 12.16 -0.22
CA ASP A 141 -10.83 13.19 -0.02
C ASP A 141 -10.06 13.07 1.28
N GLY A 142 -8.79 13.45 1.26
CA GLY A 142 -7.98 13.53 2.48
C GLY A 142 -7.86 12.21 3.23
N ASN A 143 -8.00 11.08 2.53
CA ASN A 143 -7.78 9.78 3.13
C ASN A 143 -6.27 9.49 3.24
N ASP A 144 -5.86 8.84 4.31
CA ASP A 144 -4.47 8.44 4.58
C ASP A 144 -4.40 6.93 4.87
N ALA A 145 -3.57 6.20 4.14
CA ALA A 145 -3.45 4.76 4.26
C ALA A 145 -1.98 4.31 4.28
N SER A 146 -1.67 3.39 5.18
CA SER A 146 -0.36 2.74 5.25
C SER A 146 -0.52 1.22 5.24
N LEU A 147 -0.14 0.57 4.15
CA LEU A 147 -0.17 -0.88 3.99
C LEU A 147 1.25 -1.45 3.97
N THR A 148 1.50 -2.45 4.80
CA THR A 148 2.70 -3.30 4.71
C THR A 148 2.28 -4.76 4.63
N VAL A 149 2.72 -5.48 3.59
CA VAL A 149 2.44 -6.91 3.41
C VAL A 149 3.75 -7.71 3.35
N GLY A 150 3.82 -8.78 4.13
CA GLY A 150 4.93 -9.73 4.12
C GLY A 150 4.84 -10.75 2.98
N GLY A 151 5.85 -11.63 2.90
CA GLY A 151 5.95 -12.62 1.83
C GLY A 151 4.76 -13.60 1.83
N GLY A 152 4.16 -13.81 0.66
CA GLY A 152 2.96 -14.61 0.45
C GLY A 152 1.72 -14.10 1.19
N ALA A 153 1.76 -12.89 1.75
CA ALA A 153 0.62 -12.28 2.43
C ALA A 153 -0.23 -11.46 1.46
N THR A 154 -1.51 -11.31 1.79
CA THR A 154 -2.44 -10.44 1.07
C THR A 154 -2.98 -9.36 1.99
N GLY A 155 -2.99 -8.10 1.53
CA GLY A 155 -3.50 -6.97 2.29
C GLY A 155 -4.40 -6.08 1.46
N LEU A 156 -5.53 -5.66 2.02
CA LEU A 156 -6.48 -4.74 1.39
C LEU A 156 -6.85 -3.61 2.36
N ILE A 157 -6.78 -2.38 1.87
CA ILE A 157 -7.37 -1.21 2.51
C ILE A 157 -8.32 -0.55 1.51
N VAL A 158 -9.58 -0.38 1.91
CA VAL A 158 -10.59 0.40 1.19
C VAL A 158 -11.09 1.53 2.08
N GLN A 159 -11.03 2.76 1.60
CA GLN A 159 -11.53 3.95 2.29
C GLN A 159 -12.53 4.65 1.38
N ASN A 160 -13.80 4.64 1.77
CA ASN A 160 -14.89 5.30 1.06
C ASN A 160 -15.45 6.44 1.94
N GLY A 161 -15.16 7.68 1.55
CA GLY A 161 -15.49 8.89 2.29
C GLY A 161 -14.26 9.80 2.44
N SER A 162 -14.28 10.68 3.44
CA SER A 162 -13.26 11.71 3.60
C SER A 162 -12.59 11.66 4.96
N GLY A 163 -11.28 11.93 5.00
CA GLY A 163 -10.51 12.04 6.24
C GLY A 163 -10.33 10.74 7.01
N ASN A 164 -10.47 9.58 6.35
CA ASN A 164 -10.17 8.31 6.99
C ASN A 164 -8.66 8.11 7.08
N ALA A 165 -8.15 7.60 8.20
CA ALA A 165 -6.73 7.33 8.39
C ALA A 165 -6.50 5.91 8.92
N ASN A 166 -5.74 5.08 8.22
CA ASN A 166 -5.43 3.76 8.75
C ASN A 166 -4.02 3.22 8.44
N SER A 167 -3.62 2.23 9.24
CA SER A 167 -2.45 1.42 8.97
C SER A 167 -2.76 -0.06 9.11
N LEU A 168 -2.33 -0.87 8.15
CA LEU A 168 -2.42 -2.32 8.15
C LEU A 168 -1.03 -2.92 7.89
N THR A 169 -0.55 -3.73 8.82
CA THR A 169 0.63 -4.57 8.62
C THR A 169 0.20 -6.02 8.62
N VAL A 170 0.49 -6.77 7.56
CA VAL A 170 0.16 -8.20 7.43
C VAL A 170 1.44 -9.03 7.41
N GLY A 171 1.61 -9.90 8.41
CA GLY A 171 2.72 -10.84 8.48
C GLY A 171 2.67 -11.88 7.35
N SER A 172 3.81 -12.53 7.09
CA SER A 172 3.97 -13.52 6.01
C SER A 172 2.87 -14.59 6.00
N GLY A 173 2.36 -14.92 4.82
CA GLY A 173 1.27 -15.90 4.63
C GLY A 173 -0.06 -15.52 5.28
N GLY A 174 -0.17 -14.32 5.86
CA GLY A 174 -1.41 -13.82 6.46
C GLY A 174 -2.32 -13.12 5.44
N SER A 175 -3.52 -12.79 5.89
CA SER A 175 -4.48 -11.97 5.15
C SER A 175 -5.01 -10.85 6.03
N GLY A 176 -5.04 -9.62 5.53
CA GLY A 176 -5.59 -8.48 6.27
C GLY A 176 -6.49 -7.63 5.41
N GLU A 177 -7.61 -7.21 5.97
CA GLU A 177 -8.58 -6.33 5.31
C GLU A 177 -9.04 -5.24 6.26
N ILE A 178 -9.04 -3.99 5.79
CA ILE A 178 -9.70 -2.85 6.42
C ILE A 178 -10.61 -2.20 5.38
N VAL A 179 -11.92 -2.14 5.66
CA VAL A 179 -12.91 -1.38 4.88
C VAL A 179 -13.51 -0.30 5.77
N GLN A 180 -13.37 0.95 5.38
CA GLN A 180 -13.93 2.11 6.08
C GLN A 180 -14.96 2.80 5.20
N ASN A 181 -16.22 2.82 5.63
CA ASN A 181 -17.32 3.50 4.96
C ASN A 181 -17.82 4.66 5.84
N GLY A 182 -17.51 5.89 5.44
CA GLY A 182 -17.82 7.12 6.16
C GLY A 182 -16.59 8.01 6.33
N ASN A 183 -16.63 8.92 7.29
CA ASN A 183 -15.68 10.02 7.41
C ASN A 183 -14.94 10.02 8.74
N GLY A 184 -13.67 10.42 8.75
CA GLY A 184 -12.90 10.62 9.97
C GLY A 184 -12.62 9.34 10.77
N ASN A 185 -12.74 8.16 10.14
CA ASN A 185 -12.48 6.90 10.83
C ASN A 185 -10.97 6.67 10.94
N THR A 186 -10.50 6.32 12.12
CA THR A 186 -9.08 6.05 12.39
C THR A 186 -8.88 4.65 12.95
N PHE A 187 -7.92 3.89 12.41
CA PHE A 187 -7.64 2.54 12.89
C PHE A 187 -6.22 2.10 12.56
N SER A 188 -5.60 1.24 13.37
CA SER A 188 -4.31 0.63 13.03
C SER A 188 -4.26 -0.81 13.48
N THR A 189 -3.80 -1.70 12.60
CA THR A 189 -3.79 -3.14 12.83
C THR A 189 -2.48 -3.77 12.38
N SER A 190 -1.95 -4.66 13.21
CA SER A 190 -0.93 -5.63 12.83
C SER A 190 -1.50 -7.04 12.89
N VAL A 191 -1.35 -7.80 11.81
CA VAL A 191 -1.78 -9.19 11.67
C VAL A 191 -0.54 -10.07 11.72
N ALA A 192 -0.54 -11.05 12.61
CA ALA A 192 0.55 -12.02 12.71
C ALA A 192 0.64 -12.88 11.44
N ALA A 193 1.79 -13.53 11.25
CA ALA A 193 1.98 -14.49 10.17
C ALA A 193 0.90 -15.59 10.19
N ASN A 194 0.47 -16.02 9.00
CA ASN A 194 -0.55 -17.05 8.81
C ASN A 194 -1.88 -16.80 9.55
N THR A 195 -2.18 -15.54 9.87
CA THR A 195 -3.44 -15.12 10.51
C THR A 195 -4.26 -14.32 9.49
N ALA A 196 -5.58 -14.47 9.55
CA ALA A 196 -6.51 -13.69 8.74
C ALA A 196 -7.36 -12.76 9.61
N VAL A 197 -7.49 -11.49 9.19
CA VAL A 197 -8.41 -10.52 9.79
C VAL A 197 -9.21 -9.77 8.73
N THR A 198 -10.48 -9.51 9.03
CA THR A 198 -11.32 -8.54 8.34
C THR A 198 -11.85 -7.52 9.32
N ILE A 199 -11.67 -6.24 9.02
CA ILE A 199 -12.17 -5.11 9.79
C ILE A 199 -13.08 -4.26 8.92
N THR A 200 -14.30 -4.03 9.36
CA THR A 200 -15.24 -3.12 8.70
C THR A 200 -15.67 -2.03 9.67
N GLN A 201 -15.49 -0.77 9.28
CA GLN A 201 -15.95 0.40 10.01
C GLN A 201 -17.03 1.11 9.18
N ASN A 202 -18.27 1.13 9.68
CA ASN A 202 -19.40 1.79 9.03
C ASN A 202 -19.89 2.94 9.92
N GLY A 203 -19.61 4.17 9.55
CA GLY A 203 -19.98 5.36 10.32
C GLY A 203 -18.91 6.44 10.26
N ASN A 204 -19.04 7.44 11.13
CA ASN A 204 -18.13 8.58 11.17
C ASN A 204 -17.40 8.66 12.51
N ASN A 205 -16.17 9.19 12.50
CA ASN A 205 -15.35 9.44 13.68
C ASN A 205 -15.10 8.19 14.54
N LEU A 206 -15.10 7.01 13.93
CA LEU A 206 -14.81 5.76 14.63
C LEU A 206 -13.32 5.68 14.91
N SER A 207 -12.97 5.56 16.18
CA SER A 207 -11.59 5.41 16.64
C SER A 207 -11.52 4.41 17.80
N PRO A 208 -10.40 3.70 18.00
CA PRO A 208 -10.18 2.91 19.19
C PRO A 208 -10.18 3.81 20.43
N VAL A 209 -10.95 3.43 21.44
CA VAL A 209 -10.90 4.11 22.75
C VAL A 209 -9.88 3.39 23.63
N GLY A 210 -8.81 4.10 24.02
CA GLY A 210 -7.89 3.65 25.07
C GLY A 210 -6.85 2.59 24.69
N VAL A 211 -6.79 2.15 23.42
CA VAL A 211 -5.72 1.27 22.91
C VAL A 211 -5.17 1.82 21.60
N THR A 212 -3.84 1.90 21.49
CA THR A 212 -3.16 2.30 20.25
C THR A 212 -2.73 1.05 19.50
N GLY A 213 -3.34 0.79 18.35
CA GLY A 213 -3.02 -0.36 17.51
C GLY A 213 -3.61 -1.68 18.01
N MET A 214 -4.25 -2.41 17.11
CA MET A 214 -4.74 -3.76 17.35
C MET A 214 -3.72 -4.77 16.83
N GLN A 215 -3.42 -5.80 17.62
CA GLN A 215 -2.65 -6.95 17.15
C GLN A 215 -3.55 -8.17 17.07
N VAL A 216 -3.54 -8.85 15.92
CA VAL A 216 -4.35 -10.05 15.68
C VAL A 216 -3.43 -11.24 15.46
N PHE A 217 -3.63 -12.30 16.23
CA PHE A 217 -2.95 -13.59 16.06
C PHE A 217 -3.97 -14.72 16.20
N SER A 218 -3.79 -15.80 15.45
CA SER A 218 -4.55 -17.04 15.64
C SER A 218 -3.61 -18.24 15.63
N THR A 219 -3.87 -19.21 16.51
CA THR A 219 -3.16 -20.50 16.54
C THR A 219 -3.90 -21.59 15.76
N ALA A 220 -5.09 -21.28 15.23
CA ALA A 220 -5.91 -22.17 14.43
C ALA A 220 -6.28 -21.52 13.10
N PRO A 221 -6.50 -22.30 12.03
CA PRO A 221 -7.05 -21.77 10.79
C PRO A 221 -8.38 -21.06 11.04
N GLY A 222 -8.56 -19.88 10.46
CA GLY A 222 -9.77 -19.09 10.59
C GLY A 222 -9.52 -17.60 10.38
N THR A 223 -10.61 -16.84 10.27
CA THR A 223 -10.59 -15.39 10.09
C THR A 223 -11.20 -14.72 11.31
N VAL A 224 -10.50 -13.75 11.88
CA VAL A 224 -11.05 -12.84 12.89
C VAL A 224 -11.82 -11.74 12.17
N SER A 225 -13.12 -11.62 12.44
CA SER A 225 -13.97 -10.57 11.84
C SER A 225 -14.37 -9.55 12.91
N ILE A 226 -14.15 -8.28 12.61
CA ILE A 226 -14.44 -7.15 13.49
C ILE A 226 -15.28 -6.14 12.71
N THR A 227 -16.48 -5.86 13.22
CA THR A 227 -17.36 -4.84 12.66
C THR A 227 -17.62 -3.77 13.71
N GLN A 228 -17.34 -2.52 13.37
CA GLN A 228 -17.69 -1.36 14.17
C GLN A 228 -18.70 -0.51 13.39
N THR A 229 -19.84 -0.22 14.03
CA THR A 229 -20.87 0.64 13.46
C THR A 229 -21.10 1.84 14.37
N GLY A 230 -21.01 3.05 13.82
CA GLY A 230 -21.38 4.30 14.49
C GLY A 230 -22.69 4.83 13.93
N PHE A 231 -23.58 5.31 14.81
CA PHE A 231 -24.84 5.97 14.45
C PHE A 231 -24.76 7.46 14.73
#